data_AF-A0A535AHD0-F1
#
_entry.id   AF-A0A535AHD0-F1
#
_cell.length_a   1.000
_cell.length_b   1.000
_cell.length_c   1.000
_cell.angle_alpha   90.00
_cell.angle_beta   90.00
_cell.angle_gamma   90.00
#
_symmetry.space_group_name_H-M   'P 1'
#
loop_
_entity.id
_entity.type
_entity.pdbx_description
1 polymer ?
#
loop_
_entity_poly.entity_id
_entity_poly.type
_entity_poly.pdbx_seq_one_letter_code
_entity_poly.pdbx_strand_id
1 'polypeptide(L)' 'MLEGLFQPLHLFVVLVVVLVIFGPSRLPELGESLGRSIRAFKKGLEEPKSLASPKADQQITDDTKA' A
#
# COMPACT_ATOMS: atom_id res chain seq x y z
N MET A 1 24.75 -12.78 19.95
CA MET A 1 24.01 -14.06 19.76
C MET A 1 22.81 -13.92 18.82
N LEU A 2 22.29 -12.70 18.60
CA LEU A 2 21.18 -12.43 17.66
C LEU A 2 21.63 -11.77 16.35
N GLU A 3 22.90 -11.36 16.23
CA GLU A 3 23.44 -10.74 15.01
C GLU A 3 23.44 -11.65 13.76
N GLY A 4 23.34 -12.97 13.93
CA GLY A 4 23.26 -13.90 12.79
C GLY A 4 21.91 -13.88 12.07
N LEU A 5 20.82 -13.51 12.76
CA LEU A 5 19.46 -13.60 12.23
C LEU A 5 19.13 -12.46 11.25
N PHE A 6 19.71 -11.29 11.46
CA PHE A 6 19.50 -10.10 10.62
C PHE A 6 20.42 -10.04 9.40
N GLN A 7 21.18 -11.09 9.12
CA GLN A 7 21.96 -11.15 7.89
C GLN A 7 21.00 -11.11 6.70
N PRO A 8 21.13 -10.14 5.79
CA PRO A 8 20.23 -9.98 4.63
C PRO A 8 20.09 -11.27 3.81
N LEU A 9 21.14 -12.11 3.79
CA LEU A 9 21.13 -13.41 3.15
C LEU A 9 20.15 -14.41 3.79
N HIS A 10 20.04 -14.47 5.12
CA HIS A 10 19.10 -15.36 5.79
C HIS A 10 17.65 -14.99 5.45
N LEU A 11 17.34 -13.69 5.46
CA LEU A 11 16.02 -13.20 5.05
C LEU A 11 15.73 -13.53 3.59
N PHE A 12 16.72 -13.42 2.70
CA PHE A 12 16.58 -13.79 1.29
C PHE A 12 16.30 -15.28 1.10
N VAL A 13 16.99 -16.16 1.84
CA VAL A 13 16.73 -17.61 1.80
C VAL A 13 15.32 -17.93 2.27
N VAL A 14 14.88 -17.35 3.39
CA VAL A 14 13.50 -17.52 3.90
C VAL A 14 12.48 -17.00 2.89
N LEU A 15 12.74 -15.84 2.28
CA LEU A 15 11.91 -15.26 1.24
C LEU A 15 11.77 -16.25 0.08
N VAL A 16 12.88 -16.78 -0.46
CA VAL A 16 12.86 -17.77 -1.54
C VAL A 16 12.03 -19.00 -1.17
N VAL A 17 12.18 -19.56 0.05
CA VAL A 17 11.38 -20.70 0.50
C VAL A 17 9.88 -20.37 0.53
N VAL A 18 9.51 -19.19 1.04
CA VAL A 18 8.12 -18.72 1.03
C VAL A 18 7.61 -18.55 -0.39
N LEU A 19 8.42 -17.99 -1.32
CA LEU A 19 8.05 -17.87 -2.73
C LEU A 19 7.88 -19.23 -3.42
N VAL A 20 8.59 -20.27 -2.99
CA VAL A 20 8.41 -21.62 -3.56
C VAL A 20 7.09 -22.24 -3.10
N ILE A 21 6.72 -22.05 -1.82
CA ILE A 21 5.47 -22.59 -1.27
C ILE A 21 4.25 -21.80 -1.75
N PHE A 22 4.32 -20.48 -1.68
CA PHE A 22 3.20 -19.59 -2.05
C PHE A 22 3.20 -19.25 -3.54
N GLY A 23 4.34 -19.30 -4.22
CA GLY A 23 4.51 -18.82 -5.59
C GLY A 23 4.86 -17.32 -5.64
N PRO A 24 5.77 -16.89 -6.54
CA PRO A 24 6.14 -15.47 -6.68
C PRO A 24 4.96 -14.59 -7.10
N SER A 25 3.94 -15.17 -7.76
CA SER A 25 2.75 -14.46 -8.22
C SER A 25 1.77 -14.10 -7.09
N ARG A 26 1.81 -14.79 -5.94
CA ARG A 26 0.90 -14.50 -4.81
C ARG A 26 1.33 -13.28 -4.00
N LEU A 27 2.63 -13.00 -3.92
CA LEU A 27 3.13 -11.83 -3.19
C LEU A 27 2.61 -10.49 -3.71
N PRO A 28 2.64 -10.18 -5.03
CA PRO A 28 2.09 -8.93 -5.54
C PRO A 28 0.56 -8.87 -5.38
N GLU A 29 -0.16 -9.99 -5.54
CA GLU A 29 -1.62 -10.07 -5.35
C GLU A 29 -2.02 -9.74 -3.90
N LEU A 30 -1.30 -10.31 -2.93
CA LEU A 30 -1.47 -10.00 -1.51
C LEU A 30 -1.05 -8.55 -1.21
N GLY A 31 0.04 -8.07 -1.80
CA GLY A 31 0.50 -6.69 -1.65
C GLY A 31 -0.49 -5.66 -2.19
N GLU A 32 -1.16 -5.94 -3.31
CA GLU A 32 -2.16 -5.05 -3.92
C GLU A 32 -3.42 -4.96 -3.06
N SER A 33 -3.91 -6.09 -2.54
CA SER A 33 -5.08 -6.13 -1.65
C SER A 33 -4.82 -5.46 -0.30
N LEU A 34 -3.65 -5.70 0.31
CA LEU A 34 -3.21 -5.02 1.52
C LEU A 34 -2.98 -3.52 1.26
N GLY A 35 -2.35 -3.18 0.13
CA GLY A 35 -2.08 -1.79 -0.25
C GLY A 35 -3.36 -0.97 -0.43
N ARG A 36 -4.39 -1.53 -1.07
CA ARG A 36 -5.71 -0.91 -1.16
C ARG A 36 -6.34 -0.71 0.23
N SER A 37 -6.26 -1.72 1.09
CA SER A 37 -6.81 -1.68 2.44
C SER A 37 -6.11 -0.63 3.31
N ILE A 38 -4.77 -0.58 3.26
CA ILE A 38 -3.96 0.41 3.97
C ILE A 38 -4.26 1.83 3.46
N ARG A 39 -4.43 2.01 2.14
CA ARG A 39 -4.76 3.31 1.55
C ARG A 39 -6.14 3.80 1.96
N ALA A 40 -7.14 2.91 1.96
CA ALA A 40 -8.48 3.22 2.45
C ALA A 40 -8.48 3.54 3.96
N PHE A 41 -7.74 2.76 4.75
CA PHE A 41 -7.56 2.98 6.18
C PHE A 41 -6.90 4.34 6.45
N LYS A 42 -5.81 4.66 5.75
CA LYS A 42 -5.12 5.95 5.85
C LYS A 42 -6.05 7.12 5.49
N LYS A 43 -6.84 6.99 4.41
CA LYS A 43 -7.81 8.03 4.00
C LYS A 43 -8.89 8.26 5.07
N GLY A 44 -9.42 7.18 5.66
CA GLY A 44 -10.39 7.28 6.76
C GLY A 44 -9.81 7.85 8.05
N LEU A 45 -8.50 7.68 8.30
CA LEU A 45 -7.79 8.33 9.39
C LEU A 45 -7.44 9.80 9.12
N GLU A 46 -7.29 10.20 7.84
CA GLU A 46 -7.04 11.59 7.44
C GLU A 46 -8.33 12.43 7.36
N GLU A 47 -9.48 11.82 7.09
CA GLU A 47 -10.80 12.45 7.07
C GLU A 47 -11.17 13.23 8.36
N PRO A 48 -10.96 12.71 9.59
CA PRO A 48 -11.19 13.49 10.82
C PRO A 48 -10.26 14.69 10.97
N LYS A 49 -9.14 14.76 10.22
CA LYS A 49 -8.23 15.91 10.18
C LYS A 49 -8.61 16.91 9.08
N SER A 50 -9.36 16.48 8.06
CA SER A 50 -9.73 17.28 6.89
C SER A 50 -10.97 18.16 7.09
N LEU A 51 -11.66 18.09 8.24
CA LEU A 51 -12.70 19.05 8.61
C LEU A 51 -12.13 20.46 8.88
N ALA A 52 -10.80 20.63 8.88
CA ALA A 52 -10.11 21.92 9.07
C ALA A 52 -9.41 22.47 7.82
N SER A 53 -9.62 21.92 6.62
CA SER A 53 -9.07 22.50 5.38
C SER A 53 -9.88 22.12 4.14
N PRO A 54 -10.58 23.08 3.50
CA PRO A 54 -11.18 22.87 2.20
C PRO A 54 -10.08 22.88 1.15
N LYS A 55 -9.70 21.71 0.63
CA LYS A 55 -8.94 21.62 -0.61
C LYS A 55 -9.54 20.60 -1.55
N ALA A 56 -10.27 21.18 -2.52
CA ALA A 56 -10.17 20.90 -3.94
C ALA A 56 -10.39 19.45 -4.39
N ASP A 57 -11.65 19.15 -4.72
CA ASP A 57 -11.97 18.39 -5.93
C ASP A 57 -13.40 18.76 -6.39
N GLN A 58 -13.51 19.66 -7.35
CA GLN A 58 -14.67 19.77 -8.25
C GLN A 58 -14.14 19.96 -9.67
N GLN A 59 -13.99 18.83 -10.36
CA GLN A 59 -14.13 18.77 -11.81
C GLN A 59 -15.60 19.09 -12.20
N ILE A 60 -15.79 19.56 -13.45
CA ILE A 60 -17.04 19.83 -14.20
C ILE A 60 -17.41 21.32 -14.30
N THR A 61 -16.85 21.99 -15.32
CA THR A 61 -17.64 22.68 -16.38
C THR A 61 -16.81 22.66 -17.67
N ASP A 62 -16.92 21.55 -18.39
CA ASP A 62 -16.95 21.59 -19.86
C ASP A 62 -18.23 22.35 -20.28
N ASP A 63 -18.22 22.97 -21.46
CA ASP A 63 -19.40 23.50 -22.16
C ASP A 63 -20.18 24.67 -21.52
N THR A 64 -19.75 25.92 -21.78
CA THR A 64 -20.61 27.07 -22.19
C THR A 64 -19.71 28.30 -22.40
N LYS A 65 -19.19 28.47 -23.62
CA LYS A 65 -18.70 29.77 -24.09
C LYS A 65 -19.54 30.17 -25.30
N ALA A 66 -20.47 31.08 -25.05
CA ALA A 66 -21.20 31.87 -26.04
C ALA A 66 -20.28 32.89 -26.73
#